data_AF-A0A956IXL5-F1
#
_entry.id   AF-A0A956IXL5-F1
#
_cell.length_a   1.000
_cell.length_b   1.000
_cell.length_c   1.000
_cell.angle_alpha   90.00
_cell.angle_beta   90.00
_cell.angle_gamma   90.00
#
_symmetry.space_group_name_H-M   'P 1'
#
loop_
_entity.id
_entity.type
_entity.pdbx_description
1 polymer ?
#
loop_
_entity_poly.entity_id
_entity_poly.type
_entity_poly.pdbx_seq_one_letter_code
_entity_poly.pdbx_strand_id
1 'polypeptide(L)'
;MTYRFLALLSLASLVGACTFDSVGLGETSTGASGSTSSGSTGGSSDATTTGDPTETGGSATMTGGEAVCGDGVIDPGEQCDNGGANGAGQACKGDCTYNVCGDGDQGPGESCDDGNTNDGDGCSSTCVGENCGDGKADPGEACDDGNAIDDDGCTNACTLPACGDGITQLSNLEECDDGDADDADGCTSQCLLPVCGDG
;
A
#
# COMPACT_ATOMS: atom_id res chain seq x y z
N MET A 1 48.96 56.92 37.41
CA MET A 1 48.10 56.39 38.48
C MET A 1 46.68 56.59 37.95
N THR A 2 45.89 55.59 37.56
CA THR A 2 45.60 54.31 38.22
C THR A 2 44.99 53.36 37.16
N TYR A 3 45.35 52.07 37.20
CA TYR A 3 44.79 50.99 36.39
C TYR A 3 43.30 50.76 36.71
N ARG A 4 42.47 50.49 35.69
CA ARG A 4 41.26 49.68 35.85
C ARG A 4 41.05 48.73 34.66
N PHE A 5 41.39 47.48 34.94
CA PHE A 5 40.93 46.25 34.31
C PHE A 5 39.42 46.09 34.50
N LEU A 6 38.68 45.74 33.44
CA LEU A 6 37.44 44.95 33.48
C LEU A 6 37.41 44.16 32.15
N ALA A 7 37.87 42.91 32.14
CA ALA A 7 37.17 41.69 32.55
C ALA A 7 36.32 41.11 31.40
N LEU A 8 36.95 40.19 30.67
CA LEU A 8 36.35 39.19 29.78
C LEU A 8 35.35 38.34 30.57
N LEU A 9 34.10 38.26 30.12
CA LEU A 9 33.16 37.23 30.57
C LEU A 9 33.13 36.10 29.53
N SER A 10 33.80 35.02 29.90
CA SER A 10 33.64 33.67 29.36
C SER A 10 32.39 33.04 29.95
N LEU A 11 31.51 32.50 29.10
CA LEU A 11 30.49 31.52 29.48
C LEU A 11 30.53 30.37 28.48
N ALA A 12 31.52 29.49 28.65
CA ALA A 12 31.46 28.12 28.17
C ALA A 12 30.85 27.26 29.28
N SER A 13 29.61 26.80 29.09
CA SER A 13 29.00 25.76 29.92
C SER A 13 29.31 24.38 29.35
N LEU A 14 30.18 23.62 30.03
CA LEU A 14 30.00 22.18 30.20
C LEU A 14 28.79 21.98 31.16
N VAL A 15 28.01 20.89 31.18
CA VAL A 15 28.40 19.49 31.31
C VAL A 15 27.21 18.56 30.99
N GLY A 16 27.51 17.40 30.39
CA GLY A 16 26.92 16.09 30.72
C GLY A 16 25.59 15.70 30.04
N ALA A 17 25.32 14.45 29.68
CA ALA A 17 26.06 13.19 29.66
C ALA A 17 25.19 12.19 28.89
N CYS A 18 25.80 11.23 28.17
CA CYS A 18 25.23 9.90 27.95
C CYS A 18 26.38 8.93 27.65
N THR A 19 26.68 8.09 28.64
CA THR A 19 27.55 6.91 28.52
C THR A 19 26.83 5.82 27.74
N PHE A 20 27.48 5.25 26.75
CA PHE A 20 27.00 4.07 26.02
C PHE A 20 27.46 2.82 26.78
N ASP A 21 26.55 2.24 27.57
CA ASP A 21 26.77 0.96 28.23
C ASP A 21 26.44 -0.19 27.27
N SER A 22 27.26 -1.23 27.33
CA SER A 22 27.24 -2.37 26.44
C SER A 22 26.11 -3.32 26.83
N VAL A 23 25.14 -3.51 25.94
CA VAL A 23 24.23 -4.67 26.00
C VAL A 23 24.30 -5.43 24.69
N GLY A 24 24.96 -6.58 24.77
CA GLY A 24 24.91 -7.62 23.76
C GLY A 24 23.56 -8.31 23.76
N LEU A 25 23.03 -8.49 22.56
CA LEU A 25 22.01 -9.46 22.19
C LEU A 25 22.54 -9.99 20.84
N GLY A 26 23.06 -11.22 20.75
CA GLY A 26 22.26 -12.43 20.81
C GLY A 26 21.92 -12.86 19.37
N GLU A 27 22.94 -13.18 18.57
CA GLU A 27 22.72 -13.71 17.22
C GLU A 27 22.13 -15.13 17.33
N THR A 28 20.84 -15.24 17.01
CA THR A 28 20.15 -16.52 16.90
C THR A 28 20.24 -16.96 15.44
N SER A 29 21.13 -17.90 15.17
CA SER A 29 21.23 -18.59 13.90
C SER A 29 19.99 -19.48 13.69
N THR A 30 19.09 -19.05 12.80
CA THR A 30 17.99 -19.90 12.31
C THR A 30 18.16 -20.05 10.80
N GLY A 31 18.98 -21.03 10.41
CA GLY A 31 19.26 -21.36 9.02
C GLY A 31 18.65 -22.70 8.63
N ALA A 32 17.68 -22.62 7.73
CA ALA A 32 17.35 -23.58 6.67
C ALA A 32 17.13 -25.07 7.02
N SER A 33 15.86 -25.46 7.03
CA SER A 33 15.36 -26.71 6.42
C SER A 33 14.22 -26.27 5.50
N GLY A 34 14.29 -26.40 4.18
CA GLY A 34 14.58 -27.63 3.46
C GLY A 34 13.26 -28.23 2.97
N SER A 35 12.46 -27.46 2.24
CA SER A 35 11.20 -27.92 1.64
C SER A 35 11.53 -28.92 0.53
N THR A 36 11.26 -30.19 0.78
CA THR A 36 11.30 -31.25 -0.23
C THR A 36 10.01 -31.21 -1.02
N SER A 37 10.12 -30.76 -2.27
CA SER A 37 9.14 -30.97 -3.32
C SER A 37 9.04 -32.47 -3.63
N SER A 38 7.88 -33.08 -3.41
CA SER A 38 7.52 -34.36 -4.01
C SER A 38 6.36 -34.16 -4.96
N GLY A 39 6.71 -34.14 -6.25
CA GLY A 39 5.76 -34.44 -7.32
C GLY A 39 5.35 -35.91 -7.25
N SER A 40 4.10 -36.18 -7.57
CA SER A 40 3.68 -37.52 -7.98
C SER A 40 2.73 -37.40 -9.15
N THR A 41 3.31 -37.72 -10.30
CA THR A 41 2.69 -38.11 -11.57
C THR A 41 2.02 -39.47 -11.44
N GLY A 42 0.87 -39.63 -12.08
CA GLY A 42 0.23 -40.91 -12.39
C GLY A 42 -1.28 -40.70 -12.45
N GLY A 43 -1.98 -40.93 -13.55
CA GLY A 43 -1.76 -41.89 -14.61
C GLY A 43 -3.12 -42.53 -14.87
N SER A 44 -3.63 -42.32 -16.08
CA SER A 44 -4.98 -42.54 -16.57
C SER A 44 -5.48 -44.00 -16.56
N SER A 45 -6.82 -44.11 -16.66
CA SER A 45 -7.65 -45.19 -17.25
C SER A 45 -7.89 -46.46 -16.41
N ASP A 46 -9.15 -46.83 -16.16
CA ASP A 46 -9.90 -47.64 -17.13
C ASP A 46 -11.39 -47.81 -16.76
N ALA A 47 -12.15 -48.18 -17.78
CA ALA A 47 -13.60 -48.10 -17.87
C ALA A 47 -14.39 -49.27 -17.28
N THR A 48 -15.68 -48.98 -17.08
CA THR A 48 -16.83 -49.89 -17.19
C THR A 48 -17.05 -50.89 -16.05
N THR A 49 -18.09 -50.61 -15.26
CA THR A 49 -19.01 -51.64 -14.80
C THR A 49 -20.43 -51.15 -14.97
N THR A 50 -21.12 -51.82 -15.88
CA THR A 50 -22.57 -51.84 -16.10
C THR A 50 -23.29 -52.32 -14.85
N GLY A 51 -24.37 -51.64 -14.46
CA GLY A 51 -25.25 -52.10 -13.39
C GLY A 51 -26.31 -51.07 -13.02
N ASP A 52 -27.22 -50.78 -13.95
CA ASP A 52 -28.57 -50.31 -13.61
C ASP A 52 -29.37 -51.54 -13.16
N PRO A 53 -29.96 -51.50 -11.96
CA PRO A 53 -31.41 -51.53 -11.95
C PRO A 53 -31.98 -50.54 -10.91
N THR A 54 -32.69 -49.54 -11.41
CA THR A 54 -34.02 -49.16 -10.94
C THR A 54 -34.17 -49.11 -9.40
N GLU A 55 -33.49 -48.16 -8.74
CA GLU A 55 -33.97 -47.68 -7.46
C GLU A 55 -35.03 -46.59 -7.70
N THR A 56 -36.27 -47.07 -7.73
CA THR A 56 -37.46 -46.44 -7.12
C THR A 56 -37.13 -45.17 -6.36
N GLY A 57 -37.79 -44.06 -6.73
CA GLY A 57 -37.69 -42.75 -6.09
C GLY A 57 -37.68 -42.81 -4.56
N GLY A 58 -36.49 -42.99 -4.02
CA GLY A 58 -36.12 -42.57 -2.69
C GLY A 58 -35.84 -41.10 -2.84
N SER A 59 -36.82 -40.28 -2.48
CA SER A 59 -36.52 -39.00 -1.85
C SER A 59 -35.44 -39.31 -0.83
N ALA A 60 -34.19 -39.02 -1.17
CA ALA A 60 -33.15 -38.92 -0.20
C ALA A 60 -33.63 -37.79 0.69
N THR A 61 -34.36 -38.16 1.74
CA THR A 61 -34.37 -37.43 2.99
C THR A 61 -32.94 -37.57 3.51
N MET A 62 -32.01 -36.92 2.81
CA MET A 62 -30.83 -36.38 3.42
C MET A 62 -31.45 -35.49 4.48
N THR A 63 -31.31 -35.88 5.74
CA THR A 63 -31.23 -34.88 6.80
C THR A 63 -29.95 -34.09 6.54
N GLY A 64 -29.89 -33.40 5.41
CA GLY A 64 -28.92 -32.36 5.17
C GLY A 64 -29.36 -31.27 6.09
N GLY A 65 -28.61 -31.07 7.17
CA GLY A 65 -28.62 -29.78 7.83
C GLY A 65 -28.50 -28.74 6.73
N GLU A 66 -29.33 -27.71 6.79
CA GLU A 66 -29.17 -26.54 5.93
C GLU A 66 -27.71 -26.12 6.05
N ALA A 67 -27.02 -25.84 4.94
CA ALA A 67 -25.62 -25.38 5.00
C ALA A 67 -25.56 -24.15 5.92
N VAL A 68 -24.77 -24.22 6.99
CA VAL A 68 -24.72 -23.15 8.01
C VAL A 68 -23.36 -22.50 8.03
N CYS A 69 -23.27 -21.36 7.34
CA CYS A 69 -22.08 -20.55 7.41
C CYS A 69 -21.80 -20.08 8.85
N GLY A 70 -20.64 -20.44 9.39
CA GLY A 70 -20.18 -20.04 10.71
C GLY A 70 -20.30 -21.12 11.78
N ASP A 71 -20.59 -22.38 11.41
CA ASP A 71 -20.58 -23.52 12.34
C ASP A 71 -19.20 -24.20 12.44
N GLY A 72 -18.27 -23.82 11.57
CA GLY A 72 -16.90 -24.31 11.53
C GLY A 72 -16.71 -25.57 10.69
N VAL A 73 -17.69 -25.91 9.84
CA VAL A 73 -17.64 -27.02 8.91
C VAL A 73 -17.91 -26.48 7.51
N ILE A 74 -17.02 -26.79 6.55
CA ILE A 74 -17.22 -26.38 5.15
C ILE A 74 -18.35 -27.23 4.54
N ASP A 75 -19.51 -26.61 4.36
CA ASP A 75 -20.70 -27.22 3.76
C ASP A 75 -20.75 -27.03 2.22
N PRO A 76 -21.62 -27.79 1.51
CA PRO A 76 -21.81 -27.59 0.07
C PRO A 76 -22.25 -26.16 -0.28
N GLY A 77 -21.39 -25.43 -1.01
CA GLY A 77 -21.64 -24.04 -1.41
C GLY A 77 -20.73 -23.04 -0.70
N GLU A 78 -20.05 -23.45 0.36
CA GLU A 78 -19.08 -22.64 1.09
C GLU A 78 -17.68 -22.84 0.50
N GLN A 79 -16.88 -21.78 0.55
CA GLN A 79 -15.46 -21.84 0.21
C GLN A 79 -14.61 -22.04 1.46
N CYS A 80 -15.09 -21.54 2.59
CA CYS A 80 -14.46 -21.63 3.90
C CYS A 80 -15.51 -21.61 4.99
N ASP A 81 -15.17 -22.12 6.17
CA ASP A 81 -15.92 -21.85 7.38
C ASP A 81 -14.98 -21.89 8.58
N ASN A 82 -14.63 -20.72 9.10
CA ASN A 82 -13.83 -20.55 10.31
C ASN A 82 -14.70 -20.38 11.57
N GLY A 83 -15.98 -20.72 11.49
CA GLY A 83 -16.94 -20.59 12.56
C GLY A 83 -17.21 -19.12 12.91
N GLY A 84 -17.22 -18.82 14.20
CA GLY A 84 -17.35 -17.43 14.69
C GLY A 84 -16.20 -16.49 14.30
N ALA A 85 -15.16 -16.97 13.63
CA ALA A 85 -14.09 -16.14 13.06
C ALA A 85 -14.37 -15.71 11.62
N ASN A 86 -15.54 -16.00 11.07
CA ASN A 86 -16.01 -15.43 9.80
C ASN A 86 -16.37 -13.94 9.99
N GLY A 87 -16.17 -13.13 8.97
CA GLY A 87 -16.61 -11.73 8.99
C GLY A 87 -15.81 -10.80 8.10
N ALA A 88 -16.13 -9.50 8.17
CA ALA A 88 -15.42 -8.46 7.45
C ALA A 88 -13.95 -8.37 7.90
N GLY A 89 -13.06 -8.22 6.92
CA GLY A 89 -11.61 -8.20 7.09
C GLY A 89 -11.00 -9.50 7.62
N GLN A 90 -11.75 -10.61 7.58
CA GLN A 90 -11.24 -11.94 7.90
C GLN A 90 -10.98 -12.73 6.63
N ALA A 91 -10.12 -13.75 6.69
CA ALA A 91 -9.83 -14.59 5.53
C ALA A 91 -11.07 -15.35 5.01
N CYS A 92 -12.05 -15.58 5.89
CA CYS A 92 -13.35 -16.12 5.55
C CYS A 92 -14.42 -15.07 5.86
N LYS A 93 -15.19 -14.67 4.86
CA LYS A 93 -16.22 -13.66 5.01
C LYS A 93 -17.45 -14.19 5.74
N GLY A 94 -18.33 -13.27 6.13
CA GLY A 94 -19.58 -13.61 6.83
C GLY A 94 -20.59 -14.43 6.01
N ASP A 95 -20.37 -14.55 4.69
CA ASP A 95 -21.11 -15.38 3.75
C ASP A 95 -20.34 -16.63 3.30
N CYS A 96 -19.25 -16.97 4.00
CA CYS A 96 -18.43 -18.16 3.78
C CYS A 96 -17.77 -18.24 2.40
N THR A 97 -17.57 -17.09 1.76
CA THR A 97 -16.62 -16.93 0.65
C THR A 97 -15.24 -16.55 1.19
N TYR A 98 -14.20 -16.83 0.42
CA TYR A 98 -12.89 -16.29 0.73
C TYR A 98 -12.90 -14.77 0.59
N ASN A 99 -12.06 -14.14 1.40
CA ASN A 99 -11.61 -12.79 1.14
C ASN A 99 -10.47 -12.83 0.11
N VAL A 100 -10.60 -12.01 -0.93
CA VAL A 100 -9.68 -11.91 -2.06
C VAL A 100 -9.55 -10.46 -2.51
N CYS A 101 -8.35 -10.07 -2.90
CA CYS A 101 -8.12 -8.74 -3.43
C CYS A 101 -9.11 -8.31 -4.54
N GLY A 102 -9.69 -7.14 -4.36
CA GLY A 102 -10.63 -6.51 -5.29
C GLY A 102 -12.08 -6.90 -5.06
N ASP A 103 -12.42 -7.36 -3.86
CA ASP A 103 -13.77 -7.80 -3.52
C ASP A 103 -14.55 -6.84 -2.61
N GLY A 104 -13.93 -5.71 -2.28
CA GLY A 104 -14.48 -4.62 -1.50
C GLY A 104 -14.37 -4.81 0.02
N ASP A 105 -13.68 -5.85 0.47
CA ASP A 105 -13.44 -6.12 1.89
C ASP A 105 -11.94 -6.31 2.12
N GLN A 106 -11.27 -5.35 2.76
CA GLN A 106 -9.82 -5.43 3.01
C GLN A 106 -9.48 -6.60 3.95
N GLY A 107 -8.90 -7.66 3.38
CA GLY A 107 -8.58 -8.89 4.07
C GLY A 107 -7.28 -8.90 4.88
N PRO A 108 -6.99 -10.03 5.53
CA PRO A 108 -5.72 -10.23 6.20
C PRO A 108 -4.54 -10.19 5.22
N GLY A 109 -3.64 -9.23 5.41
CA GLY A 109 -2.43 -9.07 4.60
C GLY A 109 -2.57 -8.09 3.44
N GLU A 110 -3.78 -7.59 3.18
CA GLU A 110 -4.04 -6.53 2.22
C GLU A 110 -3.86 -5.17 2.89
N SER A 111 -3.23 -4.23 2.19
CA SER A 111 -3.06 -2.86 2.69
C SER A 111 -4.20 -1.93 2.28
N CYS A 112 -4.95 -2.32 1.25
CA CYS A 112 -6.14 -1.66 0.71
C CYS A 112 -7.03 -2.72 0.02
N ASP A 113 -8.28 -2.38 -0.25
CA ASP A 113 -9.14 -3.07 -1.23
C ASP A 113 -10.16 -2.03 -1.73
N ASP A 114 -10.17 -1.73 -3.01
CA ASP A 114 -11.06 -0.74 -3.63
C ASP A 114 -12.22 -1.38 -4.44
N GLY A 115 -12.43 -2.68 -4.26
CA GLY A 115 -13.49 -3.43 -4.92
C GLY A 115 -13.20 -3.82 -6.36
N ASN A 116 -11.95 -3.70 -6.82
CA ASN A 116 -11.52 -4.22 -8.10
C ASN A 116 -10.01 -4.55 -8.13
N THR A 117 -9.49 -4.98 -9.27
CA THR A 117 -8.07 -5.34 -9.45
C THR A 117 -7.42 -4.55 -10.58
N ASN A 118 -7.91 -3.35 -10.86
CA ASN A 118 -7.22 -2.42 -11.74
C ASN A 118 -6.04 -1.82 -10.98
N ASP A 119 -5.05 -1.30 -11.70
CA ASP A 119 -3.98 -0.54 -11.09
C ASP A 119 -4.24 0.95 -11.31
N GLY A 120 -3.79 1.80 -10.38
CA GLY A 120 -3.85 3.26 -10.52
C GLY A 120 -5.16 3.93 -10.08
N ASP A 121 -6.03 3.21 -9.38
CA ASP A 121 -7.25 3.73 -8.73
C ASP A 121 -7.14 3.79 -7.20
N GLY A 122 -5.92 3.66 -6.68
CA GLY A 122 -5.58 3.80 -5.25
C GLY A 122 -5.29 2.46 -4.56
N CYS A 123 -5.57 1.35 -5.22
CA CYS A 123 -5.19 0.02 -4.76
C CYS A 123 -4.74 -0.83 -5.95
N SER A 124 -3.55 -1.42 -5.92
CA SER A 124 -3.10 -2.25 -7.03
C SER A 124 -3.90 -3.56 -7.14
N SER A 125 -3.74 -4.23 -8.27
CA SER A 125 -4.18 -5.61 -8.52
C SER A 125 -3.66 -6.66 -7.51
N THR A 126 -2.74 -6.28 -6.63
CA THR A 126 -2.22 -7.11 -5.53
C THR A 126 -2.55 -6.58 -4.13
N CYS A 127 -3.47 -5.62 -4.03
CA CYS A 127 -3.91 -5.00 -2.78
C CYS A 127 -2.80 -4.34 -1.96
N VAL A 128 -1.83 -3.81 -2.70
CA VAL A 128 -0.84 -2.85 -2.22
C VAL A 128 -1.39 -1.46 -2.52
N GLY A 129 -1.42 -0.59 -1.51
CA GLY A 129 -1.91 0.78 -1.67
C GLY A 129 -1.00 1.54 -2.61
N GLU A 130 -1.62 2.25 -3.56
CA GLU A 130 -0.90 3.08 -4.51
C GLU A 130 -1.13 4.54 -4.10
N ASN A 131 -0.10 5.18 -3.55
CA ASN A 131 -0.22 6.51 -2.94
C ASN A 131 0.93 7.40 -3.33
N CYS A 132 0.59 8.60 -3.79
CA CYS A 132 1.58 9.62 -4.03
C CYS A 132 2.35 10.01 -2.76
N GLY A 133 3.68 10.02 -2.89
CA GLY A 133 4.64 10.34 -1.84
C GLY A 133 5.15 9.11 -1.07
N ASP A 134 5.01 7.89 -1.60
CA ASP A 134 5.45 6.66 -0.93
C ASP A 134 6.87 6.19 -1.35
N GLY A 135 7.46 6.85 -2.34
CA GLY A 135 8.79 6.62 -2.89
C GLY A 135 8.80 5.68 -4.10
N LYS A 136 7.63 5.27 -4.62
CA LYS A 136 7.45 4.40 -5.77
C LYS A 136 6.50 5.07 -6.74
N ALA A 137 6.96 5.33 -7.97
CA ALA A 137 6.07 5.82 -9.02
C ALA A 137 5.11 4.70 -9.45
N ASP A 138 3.85 4.85 -9.06
CA ASP A 138 2.79 3.88 -9.30
C ASP A 138 2.10 4.05 -10.65
N PRO A 139 1.35 3.05 -11.14
CA PRO A 139 0.58 3.20 -12.37
C PRO A 139 -0.36 4.40 -12.31
N GLY A 140 -0.18 5.36 -13.23
CA GLY A 140 -0.95 6.61 -13.26
C GLY A 140 -0.18 7.83 -12.75
N GLU A 141 0.92 7.61 -12.03
CA GLU A 141 1.82 8.66 -11.55
C GLU A 141 2.91 8.97 -12.58
N ALA A 142 3.27 10.26 -12.71
CA ALA A 142 4.36 10.69 -13.57
C ALA A 142 5.72 10.69 -12.84
N CYS A 143 5.68 10.82 -11.51
CA CYS A 143 6.81 10.83 -10.59
C CYS A 143 6.32 10.45 -9.18
N ASP A 144 7.25 10.07 -8.31
CA ASP A 144 7.06 9.98 -6.86
C ASP A 144 8.43 10.18 -6.21
N ASP A 145 8.57 11.15 -5.30
CA ASP A 145 9.81 11.46 -4.59
C ASP A 145 9.79 11.09 -3.10
N GLY A 146 8.78 10.33 -2.68
CA GLY A 146 8.68 9.77 -1.34
C GLY A 146 8.38 10.78 -0.24
N ASN A 147 7.84 11.95 -0.59
CA ASN A 147 7.45 12.93 0.41
C ASN A 147 6.23 13.75 -0.02
N ALA A 148 5.90 14.78 0.76
CA ALA A 148 4.69 15.60 0.62
C ALA A 148 5.02 17.09 0.41
N ILE A 149 6.14 17.38 -0.26
CA ILE A 149 6.60 18.72 -0.60
C ILE A 149 6.34 18.88 -2.11
N ASP A 150 5.75 20.01 -2.51
CA ASP A 150 5.47 20.22 -3.93
C ASP A 150 6.71 20.72 -4.70
N ASP A 151 7.61 21.47 -4.04
CA ASP A 151 8.78 22.15 -4.61
C ASP A 151 10.10 21.36 -4.51
N ASP A 152 10.09 20.09 -4.90
CA ASP A 152 11.32 19.26 -4.93
C ASP A 152 11.38 18.25 -6.09
N GLY A 153 10.61 18.52 -7.15
CA GLY A 153 10.74 17.82 -8.43
C GLY A 153 9.63 16.81 -8.72
N CYS A 154 8.80 16.49 -7.74
CA CYS A 154 7.49 15.91 -7.95
C CYS A 154 6.45 16.70 -7.15
N THR A 155 5.26 16.91 -7.72
CA THR A 155 4.18 17.53 -6.96
C THR A 155 3.49 16.50 -6.07
N ASN A 156 2.76 16.94 -5.05
CA ASN A 156 1.93 16.09 -4.19
C ASN A 156 0.74 15.43 -4.92
N ALA A 157 0.52 15.79 -6.19
CA ALA A 157 -0.42 15.14 -7.09
C ALA A 157 0.26 14.07 -7.97
N CYS A 158 1.54 13.80 -7.74
CA CYS A 158 2.39 12.89 -8.51
C CYS A 158 2.44 13.21 -10.00
N THR A 159 2.30 14.50 -10.30
CA THR A 159 2.57 15.08 -11.61
C THR A 159 3.93 15.75 -11.61
N LEU A 160 4.58 15.72 -12.77
CA LEU A 160 5.79 16.51 -12.97
C LEU A 160 5.46 17.99 -12.86
N PRO A 161 6.30 18.79 -12.18
CA PRO A 161 6.04 20.21 -12.05
C PRO A 161 6.04 20.90 -13.41
N ALA A 162 5.16 21.87 -13.58
CA ALA A 162 5.02 22.59 -14.83
C ALA A 162 4.63 24.05 -14.60
N CYS A 163 5.27 24.95 -15.34
CA CYS A 163 4.89 26.36 -15.29
C CYS A 163 3.42 26.58 -15.66
N GLY A 164 2.70 27.30 -14.81
CA GLY A 164 1.27 27.57 -14.89
C GLY A 164 0.40 26.53 -14.20
N ASP A 165 0.96 25.67 -13.34
CA ASP A 165 0.20 24.68 -12.57
C ASP A 165 -0.30 25.20 -11.21
N GLY A 166 0.06 26.44 -10.87
CA GLY A 166 -0.32 27.13 -9.64
C GLY A 166 0.62 26.85 -8.47
N ILE A 167 1.72 26.12 -8.70
CA ILE A 167 2.72 25.77 -7.70
C ILE A 167 4.06 26.39 -8.10
N THR A 168 4.58 27.31 -7.30
CA THR A 168 5.89 27.91 -7.59
C THR A 168 7.03 26.97 -7.22
N GLN A 169 7.77 26.51 -8.23
CA GLN A 169 8.86 25.55 -8.09
C GLN A 169 10.23 26.24 -8.03
N LEU A 170 10.59 26.80 -6.87
CA LEU A 170 11.86 27.47 -6.67
C LEU A 170 13.08 26.54 -6.90
N SER A 171 12.91 25.25 -6.62
CA SER A 171 13.90 24.20 -6.90
C SER A 171 14.19 24.04 -8.40
N ASN A 172 13.22 24.34 -9.25
CA ASN A 172 13.30 24.30 -10.72
C ASN A 172 13.57 25.68 -11.36
N LEU A 173 13.94 26.68 -10.55
CA LEU A 173 14.23 28.05 -10.97
C LEU A 173 13.02 28.85 -11.49
N GLU A 174 11.81 28.49 -11.05
CA GLU A 174 10.67 29.37 -11.25
C GLU A 174 10.75 30.58 -10.31
N GLU A 175 10.45 31.76 -10.83
CA GLU A 175 10.40 33.00 -10.04
C GLU A 175 8.97 33.32 -9.58
N CYS A 176 7.97 32.78 -10.28
CA CYS A 176 6.55 32.92 -10.03
C CYS A 176 5.81 31.73 -10.67
N ASP A 177 4.57 31.52 -10.25
CA ASP A 177 3.56 30.72 -10.95
C ASP A 177 2.18 31.27 -10.54
N ASP A 178 1.40 31.77 -11.50
CA ASP A 178 0.05 32.31 -11.27
C ASP A 178 -1.08 31.37 -11.73
N GLY A 179 -0.74 30.14 -12.10
CA GLY A 179 -1.70 29.09 -12.43
C GLY A 179 -2.28 29.16 -13.85
N ASP A 180 -1.66 29.94 -14.73
CA ASP A 180 -1.94 29.87 -16.16
C ASP A 180 -0.69 30.19 -17.02
N ALA A 181 -0.90 30.49 -18.31
CA ALA A 181 0.17 30.72 -19.28
C ALA A 181 0.01 32.08 -19.99
N ASP A 182 -0.70 33.03 -19.38
CA ASP A 182 -0.81 34.40 -19.88
C ASP A 182 0.44 35.20 -19.48
N ASP A 183 1.15 35.76 -20.46
CA ASP A 183 2.39 36.50 -20.17
C ASP A 183 2.13 37.91 -19.57
N ALA A 184 0.87 38.33 -19.43
CA ALA A 184 0.49 39.73 -19.19
C ALA A 184 -0.12 40.05 -17.80
N ASP A 185 -0.24 39.08 -16.88
CA ASP A 185 -1.00 39.25 -15.65
C ASP A 185 -0.24 39.00 -14.33
N GLY A 186 1.01 38.57 -14.38
CA GLY A 186 1.86 38.56 -13.18
C GLY A 186 3.06 37.64 -13.27
N CYS A 187 2.96 36.60 -14.06
CA CYS A 187 4.01 35.66 -14.40
C CYS A 187 4.06 35.49 -15.92
N THR A 188 5.19 35.02 -16.43
CA THR A 188 5.27 34.64 -17.85
C THR A 188 5.05 33.13 -17.98
N SER A 189 4.71 32.67 -19.18
CA SER A 189 4.65 31.26 -19.58
C SER A 189 6.00 30.51 -19.49
N GLN A 190 7.06 31.19 -19.03
CA GLN A 190 8.36 30.63 -18.69
C GLN A 190 8.64 30.69 -17.18
N CYS A 191 7.64 31.05 -16.38
CA CYS A 191 7.68 31.21 -14.93
C CYS A 191 8.73 32.19 -14.44
N LEU A 192 8.91 33.25 -15.23
CA LEU A 192 9.75 34.40 -14.91
C LEU A 192 8.88 35.61 -14.62
N LEU A 193 9.32 36.47 -13.70
CA LEU A 193 8.61 37.72 -13.45
C LEU A 193 8.66 38.61 -14.69
N PRO A 194 7.53 39.18 -15.13
CA PRO A 194 7.49 40.03 -16.31
C PRO A 194 8.32 41.30 -16.09
N VAL A 195 9.08 41.71 -17.10
CA VAL A 195 9.83 42.98 -17.06
C VAL A 195 8.96 44.09 -17.67
N CYS A 196 9.05 45.29 -17.09
CA CYS A 196 8.38 46.46 -17.64
C CYS A 196 8.83 46.71 -19.09
N GLY A 197 7.95 46.43 -20.06
CA GLY A 197 8.22 46.57 -21.49
C GLY A 197 7.96 45.32 -22.34
N ASP A 198 7.57 44.20 -21.72
CA ASP A 198 7.31 42.92 -22.42
C ASP A 198 5.88 42.78 -22.98
N GLY A 199 5.09 43.87 -22.94
CA GLY A 199 3.71 43.97 -23.49
C GLY A 199 3.42 45.28 -24.22
#